data_AF-A0A2R6L5T8-F1
#
_entry.id   AF-A0A2R6L5T8-F1
#
_cell.length_a   1.000
_cell.length_b   1.000
_cell.length_c   1.000
_cell.angle_alpha   90.00
_cell.angle_beta   90.00
_cell.angle_gamma   90.00
#
_symmetry.space_group_name_H-M   'P 1'
#
loop_
_entity.id
_entity.type
_entity.pdbx_description
1 polymer ?
#
loop_
_entity_poly.entity_id
_entity_poly.type
_entity_poly.pdbx_seq_one_letter_code
_entity_poly.pdbx_strand_id
1 'polypeptide(L)'
;METFATHCSLTWTADGLGRFLAAAGDLEGVPETALAVVDRTTTAGRERRPLSALAAEEATRYVRVEPPTDWTLSWERRSRPVVSLSGTPPAAACRRLHVATTDCPTWSDDARAALSELAAVE
;
A
#
# COMPACT_ATOMS: atom_id res chain seq x y z
N MET A 1 -6.91 3.15 11.45
CA MET A 1 -7.17 1.73 11.14
C MET A 1 -8.63 1.48 11.39
N GLU A 2 -9.29 0.78 10.48
CA GLU A 2 -10.67 0.35 10.59
C GLU A 2 -10.70 -1.18 10.49
N THR A 3 -11.43 -1.84 11.38
CA THR A 3 -11.52 -3.30 11.41
C THR A 3 -12.97 -3.71 11.12
N PHE A 4 -13.13 -4.65 10.20
CA PHE A 4 -14.39 -5.26 9.82
C PHE A 4 -14.34 -6.76 10.13
N ALA A 5 -15.50 -7.43 10.11
CA ALA A 5 -15.59 -8.85 10.44
C ALA A 5 -14.74 -9.78 9.56
N THR A 6 -14.32 -9.34 8.38
CA THR A 6 -13.58 -10.17 7.41
C THR A 6 -12.29 -9.53 6.90
N HIS A 7 -12.00 -8.29 7.28
CA HIS A 7 -10.85 -7.55 6.78
C HIS A 7 -10.54 -6.34 7.66
N CYS A 8 -9.33 -5.81 7.55
CA CYS A 8 -8.97 -4.50 8.05
C CYS A 8 -8.64 -3.54 6.90
N SER A 9 -8.73 -2.25 7.21
CA SER A 9 -8.27 -1.15 6.38
C SER A 9 -7.30 -0.29 7.19
N LEU A 10 -6.08 -0.14 6.67
CA LEU A 10 -5.07 0.77 7.22
C LEU A 10 -4.84 1.87 6.21
N THR A 11 -4.98 3.12 6.65
CA THR A 11 -4.79 4.28 5.78
C THR A 11 -3.93 5.31 6.50
N TRP A 12 -2.97 5.89 5.79
CA TRP A 12 -2.10 6.95 6.30
C TRP A 12 -1.66 7.90 5.17
N THR A 13 -1.21 9.10 5.55
CA THR A 13 -0.60 10.04 4.61
C THR A 13 0.82 9.61 4.28
N ALA A 14 1.18 9.62 3.02
CA ALA A 14 2.49 9.21 2.50
C ALA A 14 3.17 10.36 1.75
N ASP A 15 4.48 10.25 1.55
CA ASP A 15 5.27 11.31 0.91
C ASP A 15 5.04 11.37 -0.60
N GLY A 16 5.21 10.24 -1.30
CA GLY A 16 5.18 10.26 -2.76
C GLY A 16 5.15 8.88 -3.41
N LEU A 17 4.76 8.89 -4.69
CA LEU A 17 4.58 7.67 -5.49
C LEU A 17 5.86 6.85 -5.63
N GLY A 18 7.04 7.49 -5.72
CA GLY A 18 8.32 6.79 -5.82
C GLY A 18 8.61 5.90 -4.60
N ARG A 19 8.44 6.46 -3.38
CA ARG A 19 8.58 5.69 -2.13
C ARG A 19 7.56 4.55 -2.06
N PHE A 20 6.34 4.80 -2.51
CA PHE A 20 5.29 3.77 -2.57
C PHE A 20 5.65 2.61 -3.52
N LEU A 21 6.06 2.90 -4.75
CA LEU A 21 6.39 1.86 -5.74
C LEU A 21 7.60 1.03 -5.29
N ALA A 22 8.63 1.67 -4.74
CA ALA A 22 9.79 0.98 -4.18
C ALA A 22 9.38 0.07 -3.01
N ALA A 23 8.63 0.62 -2.04
CA ALA A 23 8.16 -0.13 -0.89
C ALA A 23 7.27 -1.32 -1.30
N ALA A 24 6.40 -1.14 -2.29
CA ALA A 24 5.54 -2.20 -2.79
C ALA A 24 6.32 -3.33 -3.46
N GLY A 25 7.39 -3.00 -4.21
CA GLY A 25 8.27 -3.98 -4.85
C GLY A 25 9.12 -4.80 -3.88
N ASP A 26 9.45 -4.23 -2.71
CA ASP A 26 10.25 -4.89 -1.67
C ASP A 26 9.42 -5.74 -0.68
N LEU A 27 8.09 -5.82 -0.86
CA LEU A 27 7.23 -6.57 0.04
C LEU A 27 7.24 -8.07 -0.25
N GLU A 28 7.47 -8.83 0.82
CA GLU A 28 7.19 -10.26 0.84
C GLU A 28 5.71 -10.52 0.55
N GLY A 29 5.42 -11.31 -0.48
CA GLY A 29 4.05 -11.59 -0.96
C GLY A 29 3.60 -10.75 -2.16
N VAL A 30 4.36 -9.72 -2.55
CA VAL A 30 4.13 -8.97 -3.79
C VAL A 30 5.18 -9.40 -4.83
N PRO A 31 4.85 -10.30 -5.77
CA PRO A 31 5.80 -10.66 -6.81
C PRO A 31 6.09 -9.47 -7.73
N GLU A 32 7.28 -9.41 -8.34
CA GLU A 32 7.62 -8.36 -9.33
C GLU A 32 6.67 -8.33 -10.54
N THR A 33 6.01 -9.46 -10.80
CA THR A 33 4.99 -9.64 -11.83
C THR A 33 3.58 -9.27 -11.36
N ALA A 34 3.41 -8.84 -10.11
CA ALA A 34 2.13 -8.38 -9.59
C ALA A 34 1.58 -7.26 -10.48
N LEU A 35 0.29 -7.35 -10.77
CA LEU A 35 -0.37 -6.33 -11.57
C LEU A 35 -0.75 -5.15 -10.70
N ALA A 36 -0.61 -3.97 -11.26
CA ALA A 36 -1.07 -2.74 -10.68
C ALA A 36 -2.07 -2.07 -11.62
N VAL A 37 -3.21 -1.67 -11.07
CA VAL A 37 -4.18 -0.79 -11.73
C VAL A 37 -3.69 0.64 -11.55
N VAL A 38 -3.51 1.37 -12.64
CA VAL A 38 -3.01 2.75 -12.64
C VAL A 38 -4.01 3.66 -13.32
N ASP A 39 -4.28 4.79 -12.68
CA ASP A 39 -5.07 5.89 -13.24
C ASP A 39 -4.15 7.07 -13.54
N ARG A 40 -4.07 7.46 -14.81
CA ARG A 40 -3.35 8.63 -15.31
C ARG A 40 -4.37 9.59 -15.90
N THR A 41 -4.35 10.86 -15.49
CA THR A 41 -5.36 11.85 -15.93
C THR A 41 -5.42 12.10 -17.44
N THR A 42 -4.38 11.72 -18.17
CA THR A 42 -4.18 12.05 -19.59
C THR A 42 -4.86 11.08 -20.54
N THR A 43 -5.27 9.90 -20.06
CA THR A 43 -5.87 8.85 -20.89
C THR A 43 -7.19 8.45 -20.25
N ALA A 44 -8.26 8.37 -21.04
CA ALA A 44 -9.54 7.89 -20.54
C ALA A 44 -9.44 6.40 -20.20
N GLY A 45 -9.12 6.07 -18.94
CA GLY A 45 -9.18 4.70 -18.44
C GLY A 45 -8.15 4.35 -17.37
N ARG A 46 -8.52 3.35 -16.55
CA ARG A 46 -7.59 2.65 -15.68
C ARG A 46 -6.85 1.60 -16.49
N GLU A 47 -5.52 1.61 -16.42
CA GLU A 47 -4.67 0.65 -17.11
C GLU A 47 -4.15 -0.39 -16.13
N ARG A 48 -4.03 -1.65 -16.56
CA ARG A 48 -3.35 -2.70 -15.76
C ARG A 48 -1.94 -2.88 -16.32
N ARG A 49 -0.93 -2.72 -15.47
CA ARG A 49 0.48 -2.89 -15.85
C ARG A 49 1.24 -3.65 -14.76
N PRO A 50 2.32 -4.36 -15.10
CA PRO A 50 3.21 -4.93 -14.08
C PRO A 50 3.73 -3.84 -13.15
N LEU A 51 3.84 -4.13 -11.85
CA LEU A 51 4.40 -3.22 -10.86
C LEU A 51 5.81 -2.76 -11.24
N SER A 52 6.64 -3.69 -11.71
CA SER A 52 8.01 -3.44 -12.20
C SER A 52 8.09 -2.50 -13.42
N ALA A 53 6.99 -2.32 -14.16
CA ALA A 53 6.91 -1.41 -15.30
C ALA A 53 6.40 -0.01 -14.93
N LEU A 54 6.12 0.25 -13.65
CA LEU A 54 5.65 1.54 -13.18
C LEU A 54 6.81 2.47 -12.82
N ALA A 55 6.71 3.72 -13.27
CA ALA A 55 7.57 4.79 -12.84
C ALA A 55 6.77 5.84 -12.05
N ALA A 56 7.46 6.60 -11.20
CA ALA A 56 6.88 7.71 -10.47
C ALA A 56 6.61 8.89 -11.42
N GLU A 57 5.48 8.85 -12.11
CA GLU A 57 5.07 9.88 -13.06
C GLU A 57 4.12 10.89 -12.39
N GLU A 58 4.32 12.18 -12.66
CA GLU A 58 3.47 13.24 -12.09
C GLU A 58 2.00 13.10 -12.52
N ALA A 59 1.72 12.58 -13.72
CA ALA A 59 0.36 12.39 -14.22
C ALA A 59 -0.44 11.29 -13.47
N THR A 60 0.25 10.43 -12.70
CA THR A 60 -0.39 9.33 -11.97
C THR A 60 -1.21 9.88 -10.80
N ARG A 61 -2.50 9.51 -10.76
CA ARG A 61 -3.43 9.86 -9.68
C ARG A 61 -3.73 8.73 -8.73
N TYR A 62 -3.69 7.51 -9.22
CA TYR A 62 -4.02 6.34 -8.43
C TYR A 62 -3.20 5.15 -8.89
N VAL A 63 -2.73 4.36 -7.92
CA VAL A 63 -2.13 3.05 -8.16
C VAL A 63 -2.74 2.08 -7.17
N ARG A 64 -3.19 0.91 -7.63
CA ARG A 64 -3.57 -0.22 -6.78
C ARG A 64 -2.81 -1.45 -7.20
N VAL A 65 -1.94 -1.94 -6.34
CA VAL A 65 -1.24 -3.21 -6.47
C VAL A 65 -2.18 -4.33 -6.05
N GLU A 66 -2.30 -5.33 -6.92
CA GLU A 66 -3.11 -6.53 -6.73
C GLU A 66 -2.17 -7.75 -6.65
N PRO A 67 -1.53 -7.99 -5.49
CA PRO A 67 -0.78 -9.20 -5.27
C PRO A 67 -1.71 -10.44 -5.29
N PRO A 68 -1.18 -11.65 -5.52
CA PRO A 68 -1.94 -12.89 -5.42
C PRO A 68 -2.20 -13.29 -3.96
N THR A 69 -2.65 -12.34 -3.15
CA THR A 69 -3.00 -12.50 -1.73
C THR A 69 -4.41 -11.94 -1.48
N ASP A 70 -4.87 -12.11 -0.26
CA ASP A 70 -6.17 -11.66 0.26
C ASP A 70 -6.18 -10.19 0.72
N TRP A 71 -5.17 -9.41 0.31
CA TRP A 71 -5.08 -7.98 0.59
C TRP A 71 -4.59 -7.20 -0.62
N THR A 72 -4.92 -5.91 -0.64
CA THR A 72 -4.53 -4.97 -1.69
C THR A 72 -3.85 -3.76 -1.09
N LEU A 73 -2.99 -3.14 -1.90
CA LEU A 73 -2.26 -1.93 -1.53
C LEU A 73 -2.56 -0.85 -2.57
N SER A 74 -2.89 0.35 -2.13
CA SER A 74 -3.14 1.46 -3.03
C SER A 74 -2.49 2.75 -2.58
N TRP A 75 -2.19 3.59 -3.55
CA TRP A 75 -1.70 4.94 -3.41
C TRP A 75 -2.60 5.88 -4.20
N GLU A 76 -2.93 7.03 -3.60
CA GLU A 76 -3.74 8.05 -4.25
C GLU A 76 -3.12 9.44 -4.11
N ARG A 77 -3.07 10.17 -5.22
CA ARG A 77 -2.65 11.56 -5.28
C ARG A 77 -3.75 12.47 -4.76
N ARG A 78 -3.65 12.84 -3.49
CA ARG A 78 -4.43 13.92 -2.86
C ARG A 78 -3.53 15.14 -2.60
N SER A 79 -4.03 16.14 -1.88
CA SER A 79 -3.21 17.27 -1.42
C SER A 79 -2.03 16.82 -0.55
N ARG A 80 -2.24 15.75 0.23
CA ARG A 80 -1.19 14.90 0.82
C ARG A 80 -1.44 13.48 0.32
N PRO A 81 -0.50 12.84 -0.37
CA PRO A 81 -0.72 11.49 -0.87
C PRO A 81 -1.17 10.54 0.24
N VAL A 82 -1.98 9.56 -0.12
CA VAL A 82 -2.54 8.60 0.83
C VAL A 82 -2.18 7.21 0.38
N VAL A 83 -1.74 6.37 1.32
CA VAL A 83 -1.59 4.93 1.13
C VAL A 83 -2.69 4.23 1.91
N SER A 84 -3.28 3.21 1.28
CA SER A 84 -4.30 2.37 1.89
C SER A 84 -4.00 0.89 1.65
N LEU A 85 -4.03 0.11 2.72
CA LEU A 85 -3.99 -1.35 2.74
C LEU A 85 -5.38 -1.86 3.12
N SER A 86 -5.93 -2.78 2.34
CA SER A 86 -7.26 -3.35 2.59
C SER A 86 -7.24 -4.87 2.44
N GLY A 87 -7.91 -5.60 3.33
CA GLY A 87 -7.96 -7.07 3.35
C GLY A 87 -7.36 -7.61 4.63
N THR A 88 -6.54 -8.64 4.53
CA THR A 88 -5.83 -9.30 5.65
C THR A 88 -4.31 -9.20 5.49
N PRO A 89 -3.75 -7.98 5.39
CA PRO A 89 -2.31 -7.80 5.24
C PRO A 89 -1.55 -8.26 6.49
N PRO A 90 -0.40 -8.94 6.34
CA PRO A 90 0.45 -9.29 7.47
C PRO A 90 0.91 -8.04 8.23
N ALA A 91 0.93 -8.09 9.57
CA ALA A 91 1.37 -6.96 10.40
C ALA A 91 2.78 -6.45 10.03
N ALA A 92 3.67 -7.36 9.61
CA ALA A 92 5.01 -7.02 9.12
C ALA A 92 4.97 -6.19 7.83
N ALA A 93 4.08 -6.51 6.88
CA ALA A 93 3.88 -5.76 5.65
C ALA A 93 3.33 -4.36 5.93
N CYS A 94 2.31 -4.26 6.81
CA CYS A 94 1.76 -2.98 7.27
C CYS A 94 2.85 -2.05 7.85
N ARG A 95 3.67 -2.59 8.76
CA ARG A 95 4.75 -1.82 9.40
C ARG A 95 5.81 -1.38 8.39
N ARG A 96 6.28 -2.30 7.54
CA ARG A 96 7.29 -2.00 6.51
C ARG A 96 6.81 -0.90 5.56
N LEU A 97 5.58 -1.01 5.06
CA LEU A 97 4.98 -0.02 4.20
C LEU A 97 4.84 1.34 4.87
N HIS A 98 4.34 1.38 6.11
CA HIS A 98 4.19 2.64 6.83
C HIS A 98 5.55 3.34 6.98
N VAL A 99 6.58 2.65 7.47
CA VAL A 99 7.93 3.23 7.64
C VAL A 99 8.52 3.65 6.30
N ALA A 100 8.38 2.85 5.25
CA ALA A 100 8.98 3.16 3.95
C ALA A 100 8.29 4.31 3.19
N THR A 101 7.03 4.62 3.53
CA THR A 101 6.22 5.62 2.82
C THR A 101 5.96 6.90 3.62
N THR A 102 6.51 7.00 4.84
CA THR A 102 6.40 8.16 5.72
C THR A 102 7.76 8.53 6.29
N ASP A 103 7.84 9.69 6.95
CA ASP A 103 9.02 10.08 7.74
C ASP A 103 9.07 9.44 9.13
N CYS A 104 8.20 8.46 9.42
CA CYS A 104 8.22 7.72 10.69
C CYS A 104 9.33 6.66 10.67
N PRO A 105 10.43 6.82 11.43
CA PRO A 105 11.60 5.95 11.30
C PRO A 105 11.35 4.55 11.88
N THR A 106 10.45 4.44 12.87
CA THR A 106 10.13 3.19 13.54
C THR A 106 8.83 3.32 14.33
N TRP A 107 8.18 2.18 14.52
CA TRP A 107 7.06 2.04 15.45
C TRP A 107 7.58 1.77 16.86
N SER A 108 6.85 2.23 17.89
CA SER A 108 7.08 1.79 19.27
C SER A 108 6.68 0.32 19.44
N ASP A 109 7.18 -0.34 20.49
CA ASP A 109 6.78 -1.72 20.79
C ASP A 109 5.28 -1.84 21.08
N ASP A 110 4.70 -0.87 21.77
CA ASP A 110 3.25 -0.82 22.02
C ASP A 110 2.45 -0.75 20.71
N ALA A 111 2.89 0.06 19.74
CA ALA A 111 2.23 0.17 18.45
C ALA A 111 2.35 -1.13 17.62
N ARG A 112 3.48 -1.84 17.76
CA ARG A 112 3.69 -3.15 17.13
C ARG A 112 2.78 -4.21 17.75
N ALA A 113 2.71 -4.27 19.08
CA ALA A 113 1.87 -5.19 19.82
C ALA A 113 0.39 -4.99 19.47
N ALA A 114 -0.09 -3.74 19.50
CA ALA A 114 -1.47 -3.42 19.16
C ALA A 114 -1.84 -3.88 17.74
N LEU A 115 -0.98 -3.65 16.74
CA LEU A 115 -1.25 -4.12 15.38
C LEU A 115 -1.24 -5.66 15.28
N SER A 116 -0.33 -6.32 15.97
CA SER A 116 -0.26 -7.79 15.99
C SER A 116 -1.52 -8.40 16.62
N GLU A 117 -2.03 -7.83 17.71
CA GLU A 117 -3.28 -8.26 18.32
C GLU A 117 -4.46 -8.09 17.36
N LEU A 118 -4.52 -6.96 16.65
CA LEU A 118 -5.59 -6.66 15.70
C LEU A 118 -5.54 -7.53 14.43
N ALA A 119 -4.36 -8.00 14.04
CA ALA A 119 -4.17 -8.94 12.93
C ALA A 119 -4.38 -10.41 13.33
N ALA A 120 -4.49 -10.72 14.62
CA ALA A 120 -4.68 -12.08 15.14
C ALA A 120 -6.14 -12.42 15.45
N VAL A 121 -7.07 -11.47 15.28
CA VAL A 121 -8.51 -11.71 15.41
C VAL A 121 -9.02 -12.29 14.09
N GLU A 122 -8.92 -13.62 13.96
CA GLU A 122 -9.59 -14.45 12.94
C GLU A 122 -10.94 -14.99 13.45
#